data_AF-A0A6L5G2K6-F1
#
_entry.id   AF-A0A6L5G2K6-F1
#
_cell.length_a   1.000
_cell.length_b   1.000
_cell.length_c   1.000
_cell.angle_alpha   90.00
_cell.angle_beta   90.00
_cell.angle_gamma   90.00
#
_symmetry.space_group_name_H-M   'P 1'
#
loop_
_entity.id
_entity.type
_entity.pdbx_description
1 polymer ?
#
loop_
_entity_poly.entity_id
_entity_poly.type
_entity_poly.pdbx_seq_one_letter_code
_entity_poly.pdbx_strand_id
1 'polypeptide(L)'
;MCKIPGVGPVAPEIAKEIGQDAFLNGVFYDGKDLRHFKRWGRSTPVEISVALELGMAPDFPGVKCVDCGKRFKTQFDHFEPVAAGGPDAHFNLGPRCWPCHQAKTARDRRAGKLTPKAPPKQKPQAKRTRRAQKLKAQAP
;
A
#
# COMPACT_ATOMS: atom_id res chain seq x y z
N MET A 1 -17.34 18.10 -17.78
CA MET A 1 -17.34 16.82 -18.53
C MET A 1 -17.17 15.67 -17.54
N CYS A 2 -18.14 14.76 -17.46
CA CYS A 2 -18.06 13.57 -16.61
C CYS A 2 -17.36 12.43 -17.37
N LYS A 3 -16.42 11.75 -16.72
CA LYS A 3 -15.73 10.58 -17.29
C LYS A 3 -15.59 9.50 -16.23
N ILE A 4 -15.75 8.24 -16.62
CA ILE A 4 -15.43 7.10 -15.77
C ILE A 4 -14.05 6.59 -16.20
N PRO A 5 -13.04 6.58 -15.30
CA PRO A 5 -11.71 6.08 -15.63
C PRO A 5 -11.77 4.67 -16.23
N GLY A 6 -11.32 4.52 -17.48
CA GLY A 6 -11.27 3.24 -18.17
C GLY A 6 -12.49 2.85 -18.99
N VAL A 7 -13.58 3.62 -18.90
CA VAL A 7 -14.78 3.45 -19.73
C VAL A 7 -14.86 4.58 -20.74
N GLY A 8 -14.61 5.82 -20.31
CA GLY A 8 -14.64 7.00 -21.17
C GLY A 8 -15.63 8.07 -20.71
N PRO A 9 -15.99 9.03 -21.58
CA PRO A 9 -16.93 10.09 -21.26
C PRO A 9 -18.34 9.51 -21.02
N VAL A 10 -19.05 10.10 -20.07
CA VAL A 10 -20.44 9.77 -19.77
C VAL A 10 -21.25 11.05 -19.71
N ALA A 11 -22.51 10.98 -20.15
CA ALA A 11 -23.44 12.10 -20.05
C ALA A 11 -23.70 12.43 -18.56
N PRO A 12 -23.77 13.72 -18.16
CA PRO A 12 -24.01 14.12 -16.77
C PRO A 12 -25.27 13.49 -16.16
N GLU A 13 -26.31 13.28 -16.97
CA GLU A 13 -27.58 12.68 -16.56
C GLU A 13 -27.38 11.22 -16.13
N ILE A 14 -26.60 10.46 -16.90
CA ILE A 14 -26.23 9.07 -16.60
C ILE A 14 -25.32 9.01 -15.36
N ALA A 15 -24.38 9.94 -15.22
CA ALA A 15 -23.54 10.02 -14.02
C ALA A 15 -24.37 10.30 -12.75
N LYS A 16 -25.42 11.12 -12.86
CA LYS A 16 -26.36 11.42 -11.76
C LYS A 16 -27.21 10.21 -11.39
N GLU A 17 -27.62 9.42 -12.38
CA GLU A 17 -28.36 8.17 -12.16
C GLU A 17 -27.49 7.10 -11.48
N ILE A 18 -26.27 6.87 -11.96
CA ILE A 18 -25.28 5.97 -11.32
C ILE A 18 -24.97 6.45 -9.89
N GLY A 19 -24.97 7.76 -9.68
CA GLY A 19 -24.66 8.38 -8.40
C GLY A 19 -25.76 8.28 -7.33
N GLN A 20 -26.98 7.80 -7.66
CA GLN A 20 -28.10 7.80 -6.70
C GLN A 20 -27.86 6.93 -5.45
N ASP A 21 -27.09 5.85 -5.59
CA ASP A 21 -26.71 4.96 -4.48
C ASP A 21 -25.19 4.98 -4.23
N ALA A 22 -24.50 6.02 -4.71
CA ALA A 22 -23.06 6.15 -4.59
C ALA A 22 -22.70 7.14 -3.47
N PHE A 23 -21.77 6.75 -2.60
CA PHE A 23 -21.13 7.68 -1.68
C PHE A 23 -20.19 8.61 -2.46
N LEU A 24 -20.48 9.90 -2.44
CA LEU A 24 -19.73 10.89 -3.20
C LEU A 24 -18.55 11.41 -2.37
N ASN A 25 -17.33 11.19 -2.86
CA ASN A 25 -16.11 11.73 -2.29
C ASN A 25 -15.58 12.83 -3.22
N GLY A 26 -15.53 14.07 -2.73
CA GLY A 26 -15.03 15.22 -3.48
C GLY A 26 -13.56 15.50 -3.14
N VAL A 27 -12.70 15.63 -4.15
CA VAL A 27 -11.30 16.06 -3.99
C VAL A 27 -11.12 17.40 -4.69
N PHE A 28 -10.84 18.43 -3.90
CA PHE A 28 -10.39 19.72 -4.42
C PHE A 28 -8.86 19.67 -4.58
N TYR A 29 -8.37 19.80 -5.81
CA TYR A 29 -6.95 19.74 -6.11
C TYR A 29 -6.44 21.14 -6.50
N ASP A 30 -5.62 21.75 -5.64
CA ASP A 30 -4.96 23.05 -5.84
C ASP A 30 -3.48 22.92 -6.26
N GLY A 31 -3.01 21.69 -6.54
CA GLY A 31 -1.69 21.48 -7.11
C GLY A 31 -0.53 21.29 -6.13
N LYS A 32 -0.75 20.84 -4.88
CA LYS A 32 0.38 20.57 -3.96
C LYS A 32 0.60 19.08 -3.64
N ASP A 33 1.87 18.72 -3.80
CA ASP A 33 2.44 17.38 -3.88
C ASP A 33 2.60 16.69 -2.50
N LEU A 34 2.24 15.40 -2.42
CA LEU A 34 2.26 14.58 -1.18
C LEU A 34 3.56 13.78 -0.98
N ARG A 35 4.70 14.26 -1.52
CA ARG A 35 6.00 13.55 -1.49
C ARG A 35 6.57 13.14 -0.12
N HIS A 36 6.05 13.65 1.01
CA HIS A 36 6.65 13.44 2.35
C HIS A 36 5.63 13.09 3.46
N PHE A 37 4.69 12.18 3.19
CA PHE A 37 3.80 11.66 4.24
C PHE A 37 4.36 10.36 4.85
N LYS A 38 4.81 10.41 6.11
CA LYS A 38 5.21 9.23 6.90
C LYS A 38 4.17 8.98 7.99
N ARG A 39 3.64 7.76 8.04
CA ARG A 39 2.64 7.34 9.04
C ARG A 39 3.20 6.26 9.95
N TRP A 40 2.81 6.31 11.22
CA TRP A 40 3.19 5.36 12.26
C TRP A 40 2.01 4.47 12.73
N GLY A 41 1.13 4.05 11.79
CA GLY A 41 -0.05 3.22 12.08
C GLY A 41 -0.34 2.21 10.96
N ARG A 42 -1.12 1.15 11.25
CA ARG A 42 -1.31 -0.01 10.36
C ARG A 42 -2.32 0.17 9.21
N SER A 43 -3.28 1.10 9.31
CA SER A 43 -4.43 1.22 8.37
C SER A 43 -4.49 2.55 7.62
N THR A 44 -4.29 2.62 6.31
CA THR A 44 -4.31 3.91 5.57
C THR A 44 -5.61 4.68 5.83
N PRO A 45 -5.56 5.97 6.25
CA PRO A 45 -6.76 6.81 6.32
C PRO A 45 -7.51 6.79 4.99
N VAL A 46 -8.84 6.77 5.04
CA VAL A 46 -9.69 6.55 3.86
C VAL A 46 -9.40 7.60 2.79
N GLU A 47 -9.20 8.85 3.19
CA GLU A 47 -8.92 10.00 2.31
C GLU A 47 -7.62 9.82 1.52
N ILE A 48 -6.59 9.24 2.16
CA ILE A 48 -5.31 8.95 1.53
C ILE A 48 -5.44 7.76 0.58
N SER A 49 -6.21 6.74 0.95
CA SER A 49 -6.50 5.61 0.07
C SER A 49 -7.22 6.07 -1.19
N VAL A 50 -8.24 6.92 -1.03
CA VAL A 50 -8.99 7.53 -2.14
C VAL A 50 -8.07 8.34 -3.04
N ALA A 51 -7.19 9.18 -2.48
CA ALA A 51 -6.24 9.96 -3.28
C ALA A 51 -5.26 9.07 -4.08
N LEU A 52 -4.76 8.00 -3.47
CA LEU A 52 -3.87 7.04 -4.14
C LEU A 52 -4.60 6.25 -5.25
N GLU A 53 -5.87 5.91 -5.04
CA GLU A 53 -6.68 5.17 -6.00
C GLU A 53 -7.12 6.02 -7.19
N LEU A 54 -7.34 7.32 -7.00
CA LEU A 54 -7.66 8.26 -8.09
C LEU A 54 -6.51 8.44 -9.08
N GLY A 55 -5.27 8.21 -8.66
CA GLY A 55 -4.08 8.37 -9.50
C GLY A 55 -3.70 9.84 -9.72
N MET A 56 -2.70 10.07 -10.58
CA MET A 56 -2.12 11.41 -10.77
C MET A 56 -3.10 12.41 -11.40
N ALA A 57 -3.16 13.60 -10.82
CA ALA A 57 -3.79 14.76 -11.43
C ALA A 57 -3.06 15.18 -12.73
N PRO A 58 -3.74 15.89 -13.66
CA PRO A 58 -5.15 16.30 -13.62
C PRO A 58 -6.11 15.21 -14.10
N ASP A 59 -5.59 14.15 -14.71
CA ASP A 59 -6.43 13.17 -15.40
C ASP A 59 -7.12 12.18 -14.48
N PHE A 60 -6.62 12.02 -13.25
CA PHE A 60 -7.08 11.04 -12.26
C PHE A 60 -7.38 9.69 -12.93
N PRO A 61 -6.36 9.07 -13.55
CA PRO A 61 -6.55 7.89 -14.38
C PRO A 61 -6.99 6.67 -13.56
N GLY A 62 -7.10 6.74 -12.25
CA GLY A 62 -7.47 5.61 -11.42
C GLY A 62 -6.36 4.56 -11.35
N VAL A 63 -6.57 3.55 -10.50
CA VAL A 63 -5.75 2.35 -10.46
C VAL A 63 -5.94 1.48 -11.69
N LYS A 64 -4.84 0.96 -12.24
CA LYS A 64 -4.82 0.00 -13.34
C LYS A 64 -3.88 -1.14 -13.00
N CYS A 65 -4.26 -2.36 -13.38
CA CYS A 65 -3.41 -3.54 -13.22
C CYS A 65 -2.04 -3.30 -13.86
N VAL A 66 -0.97 -3.47 -13.08
CA VAL A 66 0.40 -3.25 -13.55
C VAL A 66 0.84 -4.20 -14.67
N ASP A 67 0.18 -5.36 -14.82
CA ASP A 67 0.54 -6.34 -15.86
C ASP A 67 -0.31 -6.24 -17.11
N CYS A 68 -1.62 -5.99 -16.98
CA CYS A 68 -2.57 -6.07 -18.11
C CYS A 68 -3.41 -4.80 -18.33
N GLY A 69 -3.22 -3.76 -17.51
CA GLY A 69 -3.93 -2.49 -17.64
C GLY A 69 -5.42 -2.51 -17.25
N LYS A 70 -5.99 -3.66 -16.86
CA LYS A 70 -7.37 -3.76 -16.39
C LYS A 70 -7.61 -2.87 -15.16
N ARG A 71 -8.68 -2.09 -15.18
CA ARG A 71 -9.00 -1.08 -14.15
C ARG A 71 -10.01 -1.53 -13.09
N PHE A 72 -10.68 -2.66 -13.34
CA PHE A 72 -11.69 -3.20 -12.44
C PHE A 72 -11.18 -4.40 -11.67
N LYS A 73 -11.66 -4.56 -10.43
CA LYS A 73 -11.35 -5.69 -9.54
C LYS A 73 -9.85 -5.87 -9.33
N THR A 74 -9.16 -4.75 -9.08
CA THR A 74 -7.74 -4.73 -8.73
C THR A 74 -7.56 -4.72 -7.22
N GLN A 75 -6.54 -5.43 -6.75
CA GLN A 75 -6.06 -5.42 -5.36
C GLN A 75 -4.60 -4.94 -5.35
N PHE A 76 -4.20 -4.23 -4.30
CA PHE A 76 -2.78 -3.89 -4.11
C PHE A 76 -2.01 -5.11 -3.62
N ASP A 77 -0.94 -5.46 -4.32
CA ASP A 77 -0.08 -6.60 -4.02
C ASP A 77 1.38 -6.18 -3.99
N HIS A 78 2.19 -6.77 -3.11
CA HIS A 78 3.61 -6.46 -3.05
C HIS A 78 4.35 -7.01 -4.27
N PHE A 79 5.18 -6.21 -4.94
CA PHE A 79 6.03 -6.66 -6.05
C PHE A 79 7.02 -7.73 -5.57
N GLU A 80 7.76 -7.44 -4.50
CA GLU A 80 8.52 -8.43 -3.74
C GLU A 80 7.71 -8.81 -2.48
N PRO A 81 7.33 -10.09 -2.31
CA PRO A 81 6.59 -10.53 -1.13
C PRO A 81 7.31 -10.17 0.17
N VAL A 82 6.57 -9.73 1.18
CA VAL A 82 7.13 -9.46 2.52
C VAL A 82 7.80 -10.70 3.11
N ALA A 83 7.26 -11.90 2.85
CA ALA A 83 7.86 -13.17 3.26
C ALA A 83 9.28 -13.40 2.69
N ALA A 84 9.58 -12.83 1.53
CA ALA A 84 10.90 -12.86 0.89
C ALA A 84 11.81 -11.69 1.31
N GLY A 85 11.37 -10.86 2.26
CA GLY A 85 12.10 -9.67 2.71
C GLY A 85 11.77 -8.39 1.94
N GLY A 86 10.72 -8.41 1.11
CA GLY A 86 10.21 -7.20 0.48
C GLY A 86 9.73 -6.18 1.52
N PRO A 87 10.01 -4.88 1.35
CA PRO A 87 9.56 -3.86 2.28
C PRO A 87 8.04 -3.66 2.17
N ASP A 88 7.38 -3.45 3.29
CA ASP A 88 5.99 -3.01 3.32
C ASP A 88 5.93 -1.50 3.08
N ALA A 89 6.06 -1.11 1.81
CA ALA A 89 6.18 0.28 1.38
C ALA A 89 5.47 0.53 0.05
N HIS A 90 4.99 1.75 -0.17
CA HIS A 90 4.24 2.13 -1.37
C HIS A 90 4.96 1.82 -2.68
N PHE A 91 6.29 2.03 -2.75
CA PHE A 91 7.06 1.70 -3.96
C PHE A 91 7.12 0.19 -4.25
N ASN A 92 6.88 -0.65 -3.24
CA ASN A 92 6.82 -2.10 -3.38
C ASN A 92 5.38 -2.59 -3.55
N LEU A 93 4.37 -1.71 -3.66
CA LEU A 93 2.97 -2.08 -3.87
C LEU A 93 2.53 -1.73 -5.29
N GLY A 94 1.81 -2.65 -5.92
CA GLY A 94 1.21 -2.43 -7.24
C GLY A 94 -0.21 -2.99 -7.34
N PRO A 95 -1.17 -2.25 -7.92
CA PRO A 95 -2.50 -2.78 -8.19
C PRO A 95 -2.44 -3.91 -9.24
N ARG A 96 -3.06 -5.06 -8.95
CA ARG A 96 -3.16 -6.22 -9.86
C ARG A 96 -4.59 -6.75 -9.88
N CYS A 97 -5.08 -7.14 -11.05
CA CYS A 97 -6.35 -7.87 -11.13
C CYS A 97 -6.16 -9.33 -10.67
N TRP A 98 -7.25 -9.96 -10.22
CA TRP A 98 -7.21 -11.32 -9.66
C TRP A 98 -6.45 -12.36 -10.52
N PRO A 99 -6.66 -12.47 -11.85
CA PRO A 99 -5.90 -13.41 -12.67
C PRO A 99 -4.38 -13.14 -12.67
N CYS A 100 -3.98 -11.87 -12.77
CA CYS A 100 -2.57 -11.48 -12.74
C CYS A 100 -1.94 -11.68 -11.35
N HIS A 101 -2.73 -11.50 -10.29
CA HIS A 101 -2.33 -11.78 -8.91
C HIS A 101 -2.07 -13.26 -8.68
N GLN A 102 -2.98 -14.14 -9.14
CA GLN A 102 -2.78 -15.59 -9.06
C GLN A 102 -1.54 -16.04 -9.84
N ALA A 103 -1.35 -15.52 -11.05
CA ALA A 103 -0.19 -15.84 -11.88
C ALA A 103 1.14 -15.43 -11.21
N LYS A 104 1.19 -14.26 -10.58
CA LYS A 104 2.33 -13.81 -9.76
C LYS A 104 2.53 -14.72 -8.56
N THR A 105 1.48 -14.98 -7.79
CA THR A 105 1.56 -15.83 -6.59
C THR A 105 2.10 -17.22 -6.91
N ALA A 106 1.67 -17.82 -8.04
CA ALA A 106 2.21 -19.09 -8.51
C ALA A 106 3.70 -19.01 -8.89
N ARG A 107 4.12 -17.91 -9.52
CA ARG A 107 5.54 -17.63 -9.85
C ARG A 107 6.39 -17.48 -8.59
N ASP A 108 5.91 -16.69 -7.63
CA ASP A 108 6.60 -16.46 -6.35
C ASP A 108 6.72 -17.75 -5.53
N ARG A 109 5.67 -18.60 -5.55
CA ARG A 109 5.71 -19.93 -4.94
C ARG A 109 6.77 -20.83 -5.59
N ARG A 110 6.81 -20.90 -6.93
CA ARG A 110 7.84 -21.66 -7.65
C ARG A 110 9.25 -21.15 -7.38
N ALA A 111 9.39 -19.85 -7.14
CA ALA A 111 10.65 -19.21 -6.76
C ALA A 111 10.99 -19.35 -5.25
N GLY A 112 10.16 -20.04 -4.45
CA GLY A 112 10.41 -20.22 -3.01
C GLY A 112 10.27 -18.95 -2.17
N LYS A 113 9.57 -17.93 -2.66
CA LYS A 113 9.45 -16.61 -1.99
C LYS A 113 8.36 -16.53 -0.93
N LEU A 114 7.45 -17.52 -0.87
CA LEU A 114 6.28 -17.50 0.00
C LEU A 114 6.46 -18.34 1.28
N THR A 115 7.62 -18.98 1.45
CA THR A 115 7.96 -19.67 2.69
C THR A 115 8.42 -18.64 3.73
N PRO A 116 7.83 -18.63 4.95
CA PRO A 116 8.27 -17.72 6.00
C PRO A 116 9.75 -17.97 6.35
N LYS A 117 10.54 -16.91 6.41
CA LYS A 117 11.91 -16.99 6.93
C LYS A 117 11.85 -17.39 8.41
N ALA A 118 12.70 -18.33 8.82
CA ALA A 118 12.81 -18.73 10.22
C ALA A 118 13.07 -17.48 11.09
N PRO A 119 12.48 -17.38 12.29
CA PRO A 119 12.68 -16.23 13.16
C PRO A 119 14.18 -16.02 13.42
N PRO A 120 14.66 -14.77 13.49
CA PRO A 120 16.06 -14.51 13.79
C PRO A 120 16.41 -15.15 15.13
N LYS A 121 17.51 -15.92 15.17
CA LYS A 121 18.04 -16.47 16.43
C LYS A 121 18.28 -15.30 17.39
N GLN A 122 17.65 -15.33 18.56
CA GLN A 122 17.87 -14.30 19.59
C GLN A 122 19.38 -14.20 19.86
N LYS A 123 19.96 -13.02 19.67
CA LYS A 123 21.35 -12.77 20.08
C LYS A 123 21.42 -13.05 21.59
N PRO A 124 22.41 -13.81 22.08
CA PRO A 124 22.56 -14.04 23.51
C PRO A 124 22.58 -12.69 24.22
N GLN A 125 21.68 -12.50 25.19
CA GLN A 125 21.65 -11.28 25.98
C GLN A 125 23.04 -11.12 26.62
N ALA A 126 23.75 -10.05 26.29
CA ALA A 126 25.01 -9.72 26.91
C ALA A 126 24.76 -9.66 28.42
N LYS A 127 25.35 -10.60 29.18
CA LYS A 127 25.26 -10.62 30.64
C LYS A 127 25.76 -9.26 31.13
N ARG A 128 24.84 -8.42 31.62
CA ARG A 128 25.19 -7.15 32.30
C ARG A 128 26.17 -7.50 33.41
N THR A 129 27.44 -7.20 33.21
CA THR A 129 28.47 -7.45 34.23
C THR A 129 28.13 -6.57 35.43
N ARG A 130 28.13 -7.17 36.63
CA ARG A 130 27.77 -6.55 37.92
C ARG A 130 28.75 -5.44 38.37
N ARG A 131 29.42 -4.74 37.45
CA ARG A 131 30.38 -3.68 37.80
C ARG A 131 29.70 -2.33 38.06
N ALA A 132 28.45 -2.15 37.63
CA ALA A 132 27.68 -0.92 37.86
C ALA A 132 26.91 -0.87 39.20
N GLN A 133 26.88 -1.95 39.98
CA GLN A 133 26.17 -1.97 41.28
C GLN A 133 27.04 -1.51 42.47
N LYS A 134 28.36 -1.31 42.28
CA LYS A 134 29.28 -0.94 43.37
C LYS A 134 29.57 0.57 43.54
N LEU A 135 29.02 1.44 42.69
CA LEU A 135 29.22 2.91 42.78
C LEU A 135 28.06 3.66 43.49
N LYS A 136 27.03 2.95 43.99
CA LYS A 136 25.93 3.56 44.76
C LYS A 136 26.02 3.33 46.29
N ALA A 137 27.11 2.74 46.77
CA ALA A 137 27.30 2.46 48.21
C ALA A 137 28.32 3.38 48.90
N GLN A 138 28.81 4.43 48.23
CA GLN A 138 29.76 5.39 48.80
C GLN A 138 29.46 6.80 48.28
N ALA A 139 28.41 7.40 48.81
CA ALA A 139 28.24 8.85 48.87
C ALA A 139 27.62 9.14 50.26
N PRO A 140 28.06 10.20 50.94
CA PRO A 140 28.04 10.33 52.41
C PRO A 140 26.64 10.35 53.03
#